data_AF-A0AAV5IBW1-F1
#
_entry.id   AF-A0AAV5IBW1-F1
#
_cell.length_a   1.000
_cell.length_b   1.000
_cell.length_c   1.000
_cell.angle_alpha   90.00
_cell.angle_beta   90.00
_cell.angle_gamma   90.00
#
_symmetry.space_group_name_H-M   'P 1'
#
loop_
_entity.id
_entity.type
_entity.pdbx_description
1 polymer ?
#
loop_
_entity_poly.entity_id
_entity_poly.type
_entity_poly.pdbx_seq_one_letter_code
_entity_poly.pdbx_strand_id
1 'polypeptide(L)'
;MATSSSIVPLLKSSLYDLYVVNSGGQSVETIVTRVTSTVDTWVNNVRSWNVIRFIGLDIEWRPNLNPGDNNPVATLQLCSGKTCLIFQLLRAQEIPISLAELLADPSFTFVGVGVGEDGEKLMKDHGLRVRNVVDLRYLAAVRLCREDFGRMGLKALAKAVLQWDMEKPKNVTLSRWDDDALSDAQIQYACIDALVSFELGRAMSYWTTLEYCVGVSCGYKIMYCMLPFAVSKELN
;
A
#
# COMPACT_ATOMS: atom_id res chain seq x y z
N MET A 1 -13.54 3.98 20.29
CA MET A 1 -14.18 5.16 19.66
C MET A 1 -13.71 5.18 18.22
N ALA A 2 -14.61 5.24 17.24
CA ALA A 2 -14.19 5.43 15.84
C ALA A 2 -13.48 6.79 15.75
N THR A 3 -12.21 6.79 15.37
CA THR A 3 -11.49 8.03 15.08
C THR A 3 -11.90 8.47 13.69
N SER A 4 -12.63 9.58 13.59
CA SER A 4 -13.00 10.15 12.29
C SER A 4 -11.74 10.45 11.50
N SER A 5 -11.67 10.00 10.25
CA SER A 5 -10.59 10.38 9.35
C SER A 5 -10.76 11.83 8.90
N SER A 6 -9.65 12.51 8.64
CA SER A 6 -9.66 13.86 8.06
C SER A 6 -8.59 14.01 6.98
N ILE A 7 -8.76 15.01 6.12
CA ILE A 7 -7.80 15.41 5.10
C ILE A 7 -7.63 16.93 5.18
N VAL A 8 -6.39 17.40 5.15
CA VAL A 8 -6.04 18.81 5.20
C VAL A 8 -5.14 19.14 4.01
N PRO A 9 -5.60 19.95 3.03
CA PRO A 9 -4.73 20.44 1.97
C PRO A 9 -3.69 21.41 2.53
N LEU A 10 -2.43 21.21 2.16
CA LEU A 10 -1.31 22.06 2.60
C LEU A 10 -0.71 22.88 1.46
N LEU A 11 -0.57 22.30 0.27
CA LEU A 11 0.02 22.95 -0.89
C LEU A 11 -0.67 22.47 -2.17
N LYS A 12 -0.85 23.40 -3.10
CA LYS A 12 -1.25 23.14 -4.48
C LYS A 12 -0.21 23.77 -5.40
N SER A 13 0.37 23.01 -6.31
CA SER A 13 1.41 23.49 -7.23
C SER A 13 1.31 22.84 -8.60
N SER A 14 2.11 23.33 -9.55
CA SER A 14 2.21 22.70 -10.88
C SER A 14 2.89 21.32 -10.85
N LEU A 15 3.64 21.01 -9.80
CA LEU A 15 4.38 19.75 -9.68
C LEU A 15 3.57 18.69 -8.94
N TYR A 16 2.97 19.08 -7.82
CA TYR A 16 2.19 18.19 -6.97
C TYR A 16 1.30 18.97 -6.01
N ASP A 17 0.34 18.24 -5.47
CA ASP A 17 -0.50 18.67 -4.36
C ASP A 17 -0.10 17.93 -3.09
N LEU A 18 -0.02 18.65 -1.98
CA LEU A 18 0.36 18.13 -0.68
C LEU A 18 -0.81 18.17 0.28
N TYR A 19 -1.00 17.07 0.98
CA TYR A 19 -2.04 16.90 1.97
C TYR A 19 -1.49 16.25 3.24
N VAL A 20 -2.19 16.45 4.35
CA VAL A 20 -2.08 15.58 5.52
C VAL A 20 -3.38 14.81 5.68
N VAL A 21 -3.28 13.48 5.64
CA VAL A 21 -4.40 12.58 5.90
C VAL A 21 -4.24 12.00 7.30
N ASN A 22 -5.28 12.16 8.13
CA ASN A 22 -5.33 11.61 9.48
C ASN A 22 -6.34 10.47 9.53
N SER A 23 -5.95 9.32 10.06
CA SER A 23 -6.86 8.19 10.27
C SER A 23 -6.20 7.18 11.22
N GLY A 24 -6.97 6.53 12.10
CA GLY A 24 -6.43 5.50 13.01
C GLY A 24 -5.35 5.97 13.98
N GLY A 25 -5.32 7.26 14.31
CA GLY A 25 -4.24 7.86 15.11
C GLY A 25 -2.92 8.06 14.36
N GLN A 26 -2.89 7.79 13.05
CA GLN A 26 -1.79 8.11 12.16
C GLN A 26 -2.04 9.45 11.46
N SER A 27 -0.95 10.16 11.18
CA SER A 27 -0.91 11.35 10.31
C SER A 27 0.11 11.08 9.23
N VAL A 28 -0.34 11.13 7.98
CA VAL A 28 0.47 10.79 6.81
C VAL A 28 0.52 11.98 5.87
N GLU A 29 1.73 12.33 5.45
CA GLU A 29 1.96 13.29 4.38
C GLU A 29 1.67 12.61 3.04
N THR A 30 0.70 13.15 2.30
CA THR A 30 0.20 12.57 1.06
C THR A 30 0.53 13.48 -0.11
N ILE A 31 1.35 12.99 -1.04
CA ILE A 31 1.70 13.67 -2.29
C ILE A 31 0.81 13.13 -3.40
N VAL A 32 0.06 14.00 -4.06
CA VAL A 32 -0.72 13.67 -5.25
C VAL A 32 -0.04 14.31 -6.46
N THR A 33 0.34 13.50 -7.45
CA THR A 33 1.07 14.02 -8.61
C THR A 33 0.85 13.19 -9.86
N ARG A 34 1.10 13.82 -11.01
CA ARG A 34 1.28 13.20 -12.33
C ARG A 34 2.67 13.47 -12.92
N VAL A 35 3.54 14.12 -12.14
CA VAL A 35 4.84 14.64 -12.59
C VAL A 35 5.95 13.69 -12.16
N THR A 36 6.76 13.29 -13.14
CA THR A 36 7.78 12.25 -12.99
C THR A 36 8.85 12.60 -11.97
N SER A 37 9.38 13.82 -12.03
CA SER A 37 10.42 14.29 -11.09
C SER A 37 9.97 14.32 -9.63
N THR A 38 8.68 14.51 -9.38
CA THR A 38 8.12 14.42 -8.01
C THR A 38 8.13 12.98 -7.53
N VAL A 39 7.74 12.04 -8.39
CA VAL A 39 7.80 10.60 -8.09
C VAL A 39 9.24 10.15 -7.86
N ASP A 40 10.19 10.57 -8.70
CA ASP A 40 11.62 10.27 -8.53
C ASP A 40 12.12 10.72 -7.15
N THR A 41 11.74 11.93 -6.75
CA THR A 41 12.10 12.49 -5.43
C THR A 41 11.51 11.63 -4.30
N TRP A 42 10.24 11.24 -4.40
CA TRP A 42 9.60 10.37 -3.41
C TRP A 42 10.26 8.99 -3.33
N VAL A 43 10.56 8.37 -4.47
CA VAL A 43 11.24 7.06 -4.54
C VAL A 43 12.62 7.12 -3.90
N ASN A 44 13.40 8.16 -4.20
CA ASN A 44 14.74 8.33 -3.61
C ASN A 44 14.67 8.51 -2.08
N ASN A 45 13.70 9.28 -1.60
CA ASN A 45 13.46 9.43 -0.16
C ASN A 45 13.13 8.09 0.50
N VAL A 46 12.18 7.33 -0.05
CA VAL A 46 11.80 6.01 0.45
C VAL A 46 12.98 5.04 0.45
N ARG A 47 13.84 5.05 -0.58
CA ARG A 47 15.06 4.24 -0.62
C ARG A 47 16.07 4.65 0.45
N SER A 48 16.16 5.94 0.78
CA SER A 48 17.12 6.46 1.77
C SER A 48 16.69 6.25 3.23
N TRP A 49 15.38 6.28 3.52
CA TRP A 49 14.86 6.25 4.88
C TRP A 49 14.57 4.83 5.40
N ASN A 50 14.33 3.87 4.51
CA ASN A 50 13.76 2.59 4.92
C ASN A 50 14.78 1.59 5.46
N VAL A 51 14.88 1.57 6.79
CA VAL A 51 15.33 0.37 7.53
C VAL A 51 14.33 -0.79 7.34
N ILE A 52 13.04 -0.47 7.14
CA ILE A 52 11.95 -1.43 6.94
C ILE A 52 11.47 -1.34 5.49
N ARG A 53 11.70 -2.36 4.68
CA ARG A 53 11.39 -2.32 3.25
C ARG A 53 9.97 -2.79 2.92
N PHE A 54 8.98 -2.37 3.72
CA PHE A 54 7.56 -2.59 3.43
C PHE A 54 6.93 -1.34 2.81
N ILE A 55 6.10 -1.54 1.79
CA ILE A 55 5.32 -0.50 1.13
C ILE A 55 3.89 -1.00 0.99
N GLY A 56 2.93 -0.27 1.56
CA GLY A 56 1.52 -0.51 1.27
C GLY A 56 1.21 -0.10 -0.15
N LEU A 57 0.61 -0.99 -0.94
CA LEU A 57 0.27 -0.76 -2.34
C LEU A 57 -1.23 -0.93 -2.52
N ASP A 58 -1.81 -0.01 -3.28
CA ASP A 58 -3.17 -0.11 -3.80
C ASP A 58 -3.23 0.54 -5.20
N ILE A 59 -4.27 0.21 -5.97
CA ILE A 59 -4.53 0.83 -7.26
C ILE A 59 -6.02 1.10 -7.44
N GLU A 60 -6.36 2.17 -8.16
CA GLU A 60 -7.75 2.51 -8.45
C GLU A 60 -7.96 2.84 -9.93
N TRP A 61 -9.14 2.50 -10.45
CA TRP A 61 -9.54 2.72 -11.84
C TRP A 61 -11.03 2.96 -11.97
N ARG A 62 -11.46 3.51 -13.11
CA ARG A 62 -12.89 3.64 -13.41
C ARG A 62 -13.55 2.25 -13.43
N PRO A 63 -14.63 2.01 -12.66
CA PRO A 63 -15.25 0.69 -12.62
C PRO A 63 -15.67 0.16 -14.00
N ASN A 64 -15.43 -1.13 -14.22
CA ASN A 64 -15.91 -1.88 -15.38
C ASN A 64 -17.32 -2.39 -15.06
N LEU A 65 -18.36 -1.67 -15.51
CA LEU A 65 -19.75 -1.97 -15.18
C LEU A 65 -20.46 -2.77 -16.28
N ASN A 66 -19.91 -2.77 -17.50
CA ASN A 66 -20.47 -3.45 -18.66
C ASN A 66 -19.52 -4.57 -19.14
N PRO A 67 -20.06 -5.65 -19.74
CA PRO A 67 -19.24 -6.66 -20.40
C PRO A 67 -18.31 -6.03 -21.46
N GLY A 68 -17.03 -6.37 -21.41
CA GLY A 68 -16.01 -5.85 -22.33
C GLY A 68 -15.31 -4.58 -21.86
N ASP A 69 -15.79 -3.93 -20.79
CA ASP A 69 -15.07 -2.82 -20.17
C ASP A 69 -13.69 -3.28 -19.68
N ASN A 70 -12.64 -2.56 -20.06
CA ASN A 70 -11.27 -2.81 -19.63
C ASN A 70 -10.58 -1.46 -19.32
N ASN A 71 -11.16 -0.70 -18.40
CA ASN A 71 -10.57 0.56 -17.96
C ASN A 71 -9.17 0.30 -17.35
N PRO A 72 -8.14 1.03 -17.80
CA PRO A 72 -6.78 0.85 -17.29
C PRO A 72 -6.66 1.36 -15.86
N VAL A 73 -5.61 0.93 -15.14
CA VAL A 73 -5.24 1.53 -13.85
C VAL A 73 -5.12 3.04 -14.01
N ALA A 74 -5.88 3.80 -13.21
CA ALA A 74 -5.87 5.26 -13.27
C ALA A 74 -4.87 5.86 -12.29
N THR A 75 -4.76 5.27 -11.10
CA THR A 75 -3.91 5.74 -10.01
C THR A 75 -3.19 4.59 -9.33
N LEU A 76 -1.98 4.87 -8.84
CA LEU A 76 -1.18 3.96 -8.00
C LEU A 76 -0.91 4.64 -6.67
N GLN A 77 -1.20 3.94 -5.58
CA GLN A 77 -0.94 4.39 -4.22
C GLN A 77 0.22 3.60 -3.63
N LEU A 78 1.19 4.30 -3.05
CA LEU A 78 2.31 3.70 -2.32
C LEU A 78 2.49 4.40 -0.99
N CYS A 79 2.35 3.68 0.12
CA CYS A 79 2.54 4.21 1.47
C CYS A 79 3.72 3.55 2.15
N SER A 80 4.62 4.36 2.72
CA SER A 80 5.75 3.88 3.51
C SER A 80 5.96 4.77 4.72
N GLY A 81 5.75 4.22 5.92
CA GLY A 81 5.80 4.98 7.16
C GLY A 81 4.77 6.10 7.16
N LYS A 82 5.24 7.34 7.26
CA LYS A 82 4.40 8.55 7.33
C LYS A 82 4.28 9.30 6.01
N THR A 83 4.68 8.70 4.89
CA THR A 83 4.50 9.29 3.56
C THR A 83 3.71 8.37 2.65
N CYS A 84 2.80 8.96 1.88
CA CYS A 84 2.02 8.28 0.86
C CYS A 84 2.14 9.04 -0.47
N LEU A 85 2.46 8.31 -1.53
CA LEU A 85 2.40 8.80 -2.89
C LEU A 85 1.10 8.31 -3.54
N ILE A 86 0.37 9.22 -4.17
CA ILE A 86 -0.73 8.92 -5.09
C ILE A 86 -0.31 9.41 -6.46
N PHE A 87 0.11 8.48 -7.32
CA PHE A 87 0.56 8.77 -8.68
C PHE A 87 -0.60 8.56 -9.66
N GLN A 88 -1.04 9.63 -10.32
CA GLN A 88 -2.08 9.59 -11.34
C GLN A 88 -1.52 9.03 -12.66
N LEU A 89 -1.27 7.72 -12.71
CA LEU A 89 -0.69 6.99 -13.84
C LEU A 89 -1.31 7.36 -15.19
N LEU A 90 -2.64 7.40 -15.28
CA LEU A 90 -3.35 7.69 -16.53
C LEU A 90 -3.20 9.16 -17.01
N ARG A 91 -2.75 10.04 -16.13
CA ARG A 91 -2.53 11.48 -16.40
C ARG A 91 -1.05 11.83 -16.48
N ALA A 92 -0.15 10.88 -16.21
CA ALA A 92 1.27 11.08 -16.32
C ALA A 92 1.70 11.07 -17.79
N GLN A 93 2.71 11.88 -18.13
CA GLN A 93 3.29 11.88 -19.47
C GLN A 93 4.07 10.59 -19.74
N GLU A 94 4.74 10.09 -18.72
CA GLU A 94 5.54 8.87 -18.76
C GLU A 94 5.66 8.26 -17.36
N ILE A 95 6.12 7.02 -17.30
CA ILE A 95 6.39 6.31 -16.05
C ILE A 95 7.86 6.51 -15.70
N PRO A 96 8.18 7.04 -14.50
CA PRO A 96 9.56 7.21 -14.07
C PRO A 96 10.27 5.87 -13.96
N ILE A 97 11.50 5.80 -14.48
CA ILE A 97 12.34 4.58 -14.38
C ILE A 97 12.58 4.22 -12.90
N SER A 98 12.78 5.21 -12.03
CA SER A 98 12.99 4.99 -10.59
C SER A 98 11.82 4.23 -9.93
N LEU A 99 10.58 4.54 -10.35
CA LEU A 99 9.37 3.87 -9.87
C LEU A 99 9.32 2.43 -10.36
N ALA A 100 9.57 2.21 -11.66
CA ALA A 100 9.60 0.87 -12.23
C ALA A 100 10.68 -0.01 -11.56
N GLU A 101 11.86 0.56 -11.30
CA GLU A 101 12.94 -0.11 -10.57
C GLU A 101 12.57 -0.38 -9.12
N LEU A 102 11.89 0.54 -8.42
CA LEU A 102 11.41 0.32 -7.06
C LEU A 102 10.43 -0.87 -7.00
N LEU A 103 9.43 -0.90 -7.88
CA LEU A 103 8.43 -1.98 -7.93
C LEU A 103 9.08 -3.34 -8.28
N ALA A 104 10.13 -3.34 -9.10
CA ALA A 104 10.85 -4.54 -9.52
C ALA A 104 11.96 -4.98 -8.54
N ASP A 105 12.29 -4.18 -7.52
CA ASP A 105 13.36 -4.44 -6.56
C ASP A 105 12.92 -5.51 -5.54
N PRO A 106 13.55 -6.70 -5.52
CA PRO A 106 13.16 -7.78 -4.61
C PRO A 106 13.44 -7.48 -3.14
N SER A 107 14.20 -6.42 -2.84
CA SER A 107 14.46 -6.01 -1.46
C SER A 107 13.29 -5.27 -0.83
N PHE A 108 12.33 -4.78 -1.62
CA PHE A 108 11.08 -4.20 -1.13
C PHE A 108 9.96 -5.23 -1.17
N THR A 109 9.10 -5.20 -0.17
CA THR A 109 7.90 -6.02 -0.09
C THR A 109 6.68 -5.11 -0.18
N PHE A 110 5.82 -5.37 -1.16
CA PHE A 110 4.58 -4.66 -1.38
C PHE A 110 3.42 -5.43 -0.75
N VAL A 111 2.65 -4.76 0.10
CA VAL A 111 1.60 -5.39 0.90
C VAL A 111 0.25 -4.74 0.61
N GLY A 112 -0.78 -5.56 0.58
CA GLY A 112 -2.16 -5.14 0.35
C GLY A 112 -3.11 -6.33 0.38
N VAL A 113 -4.40 -6.07 0.19
CA VAL A 113 -5.42 -7.13 0.05
C VAL A 113 -5.77 -7.23 -1.43
N GLY A 114 -5.46 -8.36 -2.07
CA GLY A 114 -5.57 -8.49 -3.53
C GLY A 114 -4.36 -7.91 -4.27
N VAL A 115 -3.25 -7.66 -3.57
CA VAL A 115 -2.07 -6.98 -4.12
C VAL A 115 -1.37 -7.74 -5.25
N GLY A 116 -1.56 -9.07 -5.32
CA GLY A 116 -1.05 -9.87 -6.43
C GLY A 116 -1.81 -9.55 -7.71
N GLU A 117 -3.14 -9.51 -7.62
CA GLU A 117 -4.05 -9.13 -8.69
C GLU A 117 -3.80 -7.69 -9.15
N ASP A 118 -3.49 -6.78 -8.21
CA ASP A 118 -3.08 -5.41 -8.52
C ASP A 118 -1.78 -5.35 -9.31
N GLY A 119 -0.78 -6.14 -8.90
CA GLY A 119 0.50 -6.27 -9.60
C GLY A 119 0.34 -6.82 -11.02
N GLU A 120 -0.54 -7.81 -11.21
CA GLU A 120 -0.88 -8.35 -12.53
C GLU A 120 -1.55 -7.29 -13.42
N LYS A 121 -2.47 -6.50 -12.86
CA LYS A 121 -3.15 -5.43 -13.60
C LYS A 121 -2.20 -4.29 -13.96
N LEU A 122 -1.30 -3.88 -13.06
CA LEU A 122 -0.24 -2.91 -13.34
C LEU A 122 0.68 -3.37 -14.46
N MET A 123 1.06 -4.65 -14.47
CA MET A 123 1.88 -5.23 -15.54
C MET A 123 1.13 -5.20 -16.88
N LYS A 124 -0.14 -5.59 -16.89
CA LYS A 124 -0.98 -5.61 -18.08
C LYS A 124 -1.19 -4.22 -18.67
N ASP A 125 -1.54 -3.25 -17.84
CA ASP A 125 -2.01 -1.94 -18.29
C ASP A 125 -0.84 -0.96 -18.55
N HIS A 126 0.25 -1.09 -17.79
CA HIS A 126 1.36 -0.11 -17.78
C HIS A 126 2.75 -0.73 -17.90
N GLY A 127 2.87 -2.06 -18.01
CA GLY A 127 4.18 -2.74 -18.05
C GLY A 127 4.95 -2.66 -16.72
N LEU A 128 4.28 -2.31 -15.63
CA LEU A 128 4.89 -2.17 -14.31
C LEU A 128 4.90 -3.50 -13.57
N ARG A 129 6.09 -4.11 -13.46
CA ARG A 129 6.28 -5.36 -12.73
C ARG A 129 6.45 -5.09 -11.23
N VAL A 130 5.51 -5.56 -10.41
CA VAL A 130 5.63 -5.59 -8.95
C VAL A 130 6.19 -6.95 -8.53
N ARG A 131 7.44 -7.00 -8.06
CA ARG A 131 8.17 -8.27 -7.94
C ARG A 131 7.84 -9.08 -6.69
N ASN A 132 7.75 -8.42 -5.55
CA ASN A 132 7.65 -9.10 -4.26
C ASN A 132 6.39 -8.59 -3.53
N VAL A 133 5.29 -9.27 -3.77
CA VAL A 133 3.97 -8.96 -3.21
C VAL A 133 3.62 -9.93 -2.10
N VAL A 134 2.97 -9.44 -1.04
CA VAL A 134 2.45 -10.25 0.06
C VAL A 134 1.01 -9.87 0.32
N ASP A 135 0.11 -10.81 0.08
CA ASP A 135 -1.30 -10.64 0.37
C ASP A 135 -1.55 -10.73 1.89
N LEU A 136 -2.14 -9.66 2.43
CA LEU A 136 -2.39 -9.51 3.86
C LEU A 136 -3.41 -10.53 4.39
N ARG A 137 -4.32 -11.05 3.56
CA ARG A 137 -5.29 -12.08 3.94
C ARG A 137 -4.56 -13.37 4.30
N TYR A 138 -3.64 -13.78 3.44
CA TYR A 138 -2.83 -14.98 3.64
C TYR A 138 -1.87 -14.80 4.81
N LEU A 139 -1.17 -13.66 4.87
CA LEU A 139 -0.26 -13.36 5.97
C LEU A 139 -0.98 -13.41 7.31
N ALA A 140 -2.16 -12.79 7.43
CA ALA A 140 -2.94 -12.78 8.66
C ALA A 140 -3.46 -14.18 9.02
N ALA A 141 -3.96 -14.95 8.05
CA ALA A 141 -4.45 -16.30 8.30
C ALA A 141 -3.35 -17.21 8.89
N VAL A 142 -2.14 -17.13 8.32
CA VAL A 142 -0.98 -17.90 8.78
C VAL A 142 -0.48 -17.41 10.13
N ARG A 143 -0.28 -16.10 10.30
CA ARG A 143 0.32 -15.53 11.53
C ARG A 143 -0.61 -15.55 12.73
N LEU A 144 -1.92 -15.52 12.50
CA LEU A 144 -2.91 -15.48 13.58
C LEU A 144 -3.59 -16.83 13.79
N CYS A 145 -3.23 -17.86 13.01
CA CYS A 145 -3.87 -19.18 13.03
C CYS A 145 -5.39 -19.10 12.84
N ARG A 146 -5.83 -18.28 11.88
CA ARG A 146 -7.24 -17.96 11.63
C ARG A 146 -7.53 -18.04 10.13
N GLU A 147 -7.91 -19.23 9.66
CA GLU A 147 -8.20 -19.47 8.24
C GLU A 147 -9.28 -18.53 7.68
N ASP A 148 -10.23 -18.09 8.51
CA ASP A 148 -11.29 -17.16 8.12
C ASP A 148 -10.76 -15.78 7.68
N PHE A 149 -9.56 -15.39 8.12
CA PHE A 149 -8.92 -14.13 7.70
C PHE A 149 -8.52 -14.16 6.23
N GLY A 150 -8.30 -15.36 5.66
CA GLY A 150 -7.99 -15.55 4.24
C GLY A 150 -9.06 -15.04 3.27
N ARG A 151 -10.26 -14.70 3.77
CA ARG A 151 -11.40 -14.22 2.98
C ARG A 151 -11.82 -12.80 3.34
N MET A 152 -11.14 -12.15 4.28
CA MET A 152 -11.52 -10.82 4.74
C MET A 152 -11.03 -9.74 3.76
N GLY A 153 -11.86 -8.70 3.58
CA GLY A 153 -11.41 -7.47 2.92
C GLY A 153 -10.56 -6.59 3.85
N LEU A 154 -9.87 -5.59 3.29
CA LEU A 154 -8.97 -4.70 4.03
C LEU A 154 -9.61 -4.10 5.29
N LYS A 155 -10.84 -3.56 5.19
CA LYS A 155 -11.58 -3.00 6.33
C LYS A 155 -11.76 -4.00 7.47
N ALA A 156 -12.10 -5.25 7.15
CA ALA A 156 -12.33 -6.28 8.16
C ALA A 156 -11.02 -6.69 8.85
N LEU A 157 -9.93 -6.83 8.08
CA LEU A 157 -8.60 -7.09 8.61
C LEU A 157 -8.10 -5.93 9.49
N ALA A 158 -8.27 -4.68 9.05
CA ALA A 158 -7.91 -3.50 9.82
C ALA A 158 -8.60 -3.46 11.18
N LYS A 159 -9.90 -3.76 11.22
CA LYS A 159 -10.66 -3.83 12.47
C LYS A 159 -10.20 -4.97 13.36
N ALA A 160 -9.92 -6.15 12.79
CA ALA A 160 -9.53 -7.33 13.56
C ALA A 160 -8.10 -7.23 14.13
N VAL A 161 -7.16 -6.68 13.37
CA VAL A 161 -5.72 -6.68 13.71
C VAL A 161 -5.28 -5.37 14.35
N LEU A 162 -5.72 -4.22 13.82
CA LEU A 162 -5.30 -2.90 14.27
C LEU A 162 -6.33 -2.21 15.17
N GLN A 163 -7.51 -2.82 15.37
CA GLN A 163 -8.67 -2.18 16.03
C GLN A 163 -9.07 -0.85 15.34
N TRP A 164 -8.77 -0.76 14.04
CA TRP A 164 -9.01 0.44 13.23
C TRP A 164 -10.32 0.27 12.45
N ASP A 165 -11.34 1.04 12.83
CA ASP A 165 -12.60 1.08 12.08
C ASP A 165 -12.49 2.14 10.97
N MET A 166 -12.23 1.68 9.74
CA MET A 166 -12.12 2.54 8.56
C MET A 166 -13.41 2.54 7.74
N GLU A 167 -13.68 3.63 7.03
CA GLU A 167 -14.80 3.75 6.11
C GLU A 167 -14.36 3.43 4.68
N LYS A 168 -15.22 2.73 3.92
CA LYS A 168 -15.05 2.48 2.49
C LYS A 168 -16.35 2.84 1.77
N PRO A 169 -16.66 4.14 1.61
CA PRO A 169 -17.92 4.60 1.03
C PRO A 169 -18.00 4.20 -0.44
N LYS A 170 -19.05 3.47 -0.81
CA LYS A 170 -19.22 2.92 -2.17
C LYS A 170 -19.24 3.98 -3.26
N ASN A 171 -19.73 5.20 -2.96
CA ASN A 171 -19.73 6.31 -3.91
C ASN A 171 -18.32 6.83 -4.23
N VAL A 172 -17.31 6.55 -3.38
CA VAL A 172 -15.90 6.86 -3.67
C VAL A 172 -15.23 5.67 -4.35
N THR A 173 -15.40 4.44 -3.83
CA THR A 173 -14.83 3.23 -4.44
C THR A 173 -15.27 3.05 -5.89
N LEU A 174 -16.52 3.38 -6.22
CA LEU A 174 -17.08 3.27 -7.57
C LEU A 174 -17.06 4.61 -8.33
N SER A 175 -16.24 5.57 -7.90
CA SER A 175 -16.15 6.90 -8.52
C SER A 175 -15.31 6.91 -9.79
N ARG A 176 -15.22 8.07 -10.42
CA ARG A 176 -14.37 8.31 -11.57
C ARG A 176 -12.94 8.58 -11.15
N TRP A 177 -12.18 7.51 -10.93
CA TRP A 177 -10.74 7.59 -10.67
C TRP A 177 -9.92 8.05 -11.89
N ASP A 178 -10.55 8.09 -13.07
CA ASP A 178 -9.97 8.55 -14.32
C ASP A 178 -10.12 10.06 -14.58
N ASP A 179 -10.73 10.82 -13.67
CA ASP A 179 -10.84 12.28 -13.81
C ASP A 179 -9.46 12.97 -13.75
N ASP A 180 -9.34 14.20 -14.30
CA ASP A 180 -8.05 14.91 -14.36
C ASP A 180 -7.52 15.30 -12.96
N ALA A 181 -8.43 15.67 -12.06
CA ALA A 181 -8.15 15.99 -10.68
C ALA A 181 -8.98 15.11 -9.75
N LEU A 182 -8.31 14.51 -8.76
CA LEU A 182 -8.98 13.75 -7.71
C LEU A 182 -9.65 14.69 -6.70
N SER A 183 -10.82 14.29 -6.22
CA SER A 183 -11.48 14.93 -5.08
C SER A 183 -10.77 14.61 -3.76
N ASP A 184 -10.95 15.47 -2.75
CA ASP A 184 -10.39 15.23 -1.42
C ASP A 184 -10.87 13.89 -0.81
N ALA A 185 -12.11 13.47 -1.12
CA ALA A 185 -12.63 12.18 -0.69
C ALA A 185 -11.90 10.99 -1.34
N GLN A 186 -11.58 11.09 -2.64
CA GLN A 186 -10.77 10.10 -3.35
C GLN A 186 -9.34 10.05 -2.80
N ILE A 187 -8.70 11.21 -2.59
CA ILE A 187 -7.34 11.31 -2.05
C ILE A 187 -7.27 10.71 -0.64
N GLN A 188 -8.23 11.07 0.22
CA GLN A 188 -8.32 10.54 1.57
C GLN A 188 -8.50 9.01 1.55
N TYR A 189 -9.42 8.51 0.74
CA TYR A 189 -9.67 7.07 0.60
C TYR A 189 -8.42 6.32 0.14
N ALA A 190 -7.81 6.77 -0.96
CA ALA A 190 -6.64 6.15 -1.57
C ALA A 190 -5.43 6.13 -0.61
N CYS A 191 -5.21 7.23 0.11
CA CYS A 191 -4.18 7.27 1.15
C CYS A 191 -4.44 6.28 2.28
N ILE A 192 -5.69 6.20 2.77
CA ILE A 192 -6.03 5.32 3.90
C ILE A 192 -5.89 3.85 3.51
N ASP A 193 -6.29 3.44 2.29
CA ASP A 193 -6.17 2.05 1.86
C ASP A 193 -4.68 1.60 1.79
N ALA A 194 -3.80 2.43 1.21
CA ALA A 194 -2.36 2.14 1.19
C ALA A 194 -1.73 2.19 2.59
N LEU A 195 -2.12 3.16 3.43
CA LEU A 195 -1.64 3.29 4.81
C LEU A 195 -2.02 2.09 5.67
N VAL A 196 -3.29 1.69 5.64
CA VAL A 196 -3.77 0.54 6.42
C VAL A 196 -3.07 -0.73 5.96
N SER A 197 -2.83 -0.89 4.65
CA SER A 197 -2.06 -2.01 4.11
C SER A 197 -0.63 -2.04 4.64
N PHE A 198 0.05 -0.88 4.64
CA PHE A 198 1.38 -0.73 5.24
C PHE A 198 1.38 -1.09 6.74
N GLU A 199 0.46 -0.53 7.52
CA GLU A 199 0.39 -0.75 8.96
C GLU A 199 0.05 -2.20 9.33
N LEU A 200 -0.83 -2.86 8.57
CA LEU A 200 -1.11 -4.29 8.72
C LEU A 200 0.14 -5.13 8.44
N GLY A 201 0.83 -4.87 7.32
CA GLY A 201 2.06 -5.58 6.96
C GLY A 201 3.15 -5.37 8.01
N ARG A 202 3.31 -4.14 8.50
CA ARG A 202 4.23 -3.77 9.57
C ARG A 202 3.89 -4.52 10.87
N ALA A 203 2.64 -4.42 11.33
CA ALA A 203 2.17 -5.06 12.55
C ALA A 203 2.46 -6.57 12.51
N MET A 204 2.00 -7.26 11.48
CA MET A 204 2.19 -8.71 11.36
C MET A 204 3.65 -9.14 11.14
N SER A 205 4.50 -8.25 10.62
CA SER A 205 5.93 -8.52 10.46
C SER A 205 6.69 -8.49 11.78
N TYR A 206 6.26 -7.67 12.76
CA TYR A 206 6.86 -7.66 14.10
C TYR A 206 6.47 -8.87 14.95
N TRP A 207 5.43 -9.62 14.59
CA TRP A 207 4.97 -10.74 15.42
C TRP A 207 5.94 -11.93 15.39
N THR A 208 6.86 -12.00 14.41
CA THR A 208 7.96 -12.98 14.42
C THR A 208 8.97 -12.77 15.57
N THR A 209 9.04 -11.59 16.19
CA THR A 209 9.99 -11.35 17.30
C THR A 209 9.41 -11.65 18.67
N LEU A 210 8.08 -11.70 18.83
CA LEU A 210 7.43 -11.91 20.14
C LEU A 210 6.94 -13.35 20.37
N GLU A 211 6.57 -14.10 19.32
CA GLU A 211 6.13 -15.49 19.49
C GLU A 211 7.28 -16.48 19.72
N TYR A 212 8.54 -16.07 19.55
CA TYR A 212 9.68 -16.81 20.09
C TYR A 212 9.69 -16.81 21.63
N CYS A 213 8.94 -15.91 22.29
CA CYS A 213 8.88 -15.81 23.75
C CYS A 213 7.65 -16.48 24.39
N VAL A 214 6.61 -16.79 23.61
CA VAL A 214 5.39 -17.46 24.09
C VAL A 214 5.02 -18.56 23.11
N GLY A 215 5.43 -19.79 23.40
CA GLY A 215 5.33 -20.95 22.52
C GLY A 215 3.91 -21.34 22.08
N VAL A 216 3.35 -20.60 21.13
CA VAL A 216 2.14 -20.97 20.39
C VAL A 216 2.58 -21.77 19.18
N SER A 217 2.63 -23.10 19.31
CA SER A 217 2.86 -23.99 18.17
C SER A 217 1.60 -24.06 17.31
N CYS A 218 1.54 -23.29 16.24
CA CYS A 218 0.51 -23.45 15.21
C CYS A 218 0.84 -24.65 14.34
N GLY A 219 -0.12 -25.56 14.15
CA GLY A 219 0.05 -26.85 13.44
C GLY A 219 0.35 -26.77 11.94
N TYR A 220 0.65 -25.60 11.39
CA TYR A 220 1.19 -25.48 10.04
C TYR A 220 2.70 -25.68 10.12
N LYS A 221 3.19 -26.78 9.54
CA LYS A 221 4.61 -27.01 9.29
C LYS A 221 5.23 -25.72 8.73
N ILE A 222 6.05 -25.08 9.55
CA ILE A 222 6.83 -23.89 9.21
C ILE A 222 7.70 -24.27 8.01
N MET A 223 7.33 -23.78 6.83
CA MET A 223 8.13 -23.95 5.62
C MET A 223 8.53 -22.55 5.14
N TYR A 224 9.81 -22.25 5.42
CA TYR A 224 10.63 -21.11 5.03
C TYR A 224 10.34 -19.75 5.69
N CYS A 225 11.04 -19.54 6.81
CA CYS A 225 11.68 -18.26 7.12
C CYS A 225 12.50 -17.80 5.90
N MET A 226 12.05 -16.77 5.18
CA MET A 226 12.93 -15.92 4.39
C MET A 226 13.03 -14.56 5.07
N LEU A 227 14.04 -14.43 5.91
CA LEU A 227 14.71 -13.15 6.17
C LEU A 227 16.21 -13.41 6.01
N PRO A 228 16.91 -12.75 5.08
CA PRO A 228 18.28 -12.35 5.32
C PRO A 228 18.24 -10.93 5.88
N PHE A 229 18.05 -10.79 7.20
CA PHE A 229 18.60 -9.62 7.88
C PHE A 229 20.10 -9.87 7.98
N ALA A 230 20.86 -9.26 7.07
CA ALA A 230 22.30 -9.20 7.14
C ALA A 230 22.71 -8.43 8.40
N VAL A 231 23.15 -9.14 9.44
CA VAL A 231 24.01 -8.57 10.47
C VAL A 231 25.43 -8.75 9.97
N SER A 232 26.05 -7.63 9.58
CA SER A 232 27.48 -7.56 9.33
C SER A 232 28.23 -8.00 10.58
N LYS A 233 28.97 -9.11 10.52
CA LYS A 233 30.08 -9.34 11.45
C LYS A 233 31.29 -8.63 10.89
N GLU A 234 31.83 -7.74 11.71
CA GLU A 234 33.15 -7.14 11.57
C GLU A 234 34.20 -8.22 11.35
N LEU A 235 35.09 -7.99 10.39
CA LEU A 235 36.30 -8.78 10.16
C LEU A 235 37.40 -8.22 11.06
N ASN A 236 37.99 -9.09 11.89
CA ASN A 236 39.41 -9.03 12.23
C ASN A 236 40.19 -9.81 11.17
#